data_AF-A0A4Y7TC11-F1
#
_entry.id   AF-A0A4Y7TC11-F1
#
_cell.length_a   1.000
_cell.length_b   1.000
_cell.length_c   1.000
_cell.angle_alpha   90.00
_cell.angle_beta   90.00
_cell.angle_gamma   90.00
#
_symmetry.space_group_name_H-M   'P 1'
#
loop_
_entity.id
_entity.type
_entity.pdbx_description
1 polymer ?
#
loop_
_entity_poly.entity_id
_entity_poly.type
_entity_poly.pdbx_seq_one_letter_code
_entity_poly.pdbx_strand_id
1 'polypeptide(L)'
;MISRPQEQVPWQNPLRNAEVQAHDQPAPEDDDAIIQKAHYFGPSKYYCTETACYPCGVVLAWALFDHSESPTNILRFLASLFPTPESRPTYICIDKGCQVFRTAVVNGSFEKTWKNTRFIVDTYHYSNHKRTDN
;
A
#
# COMPACT_ATOMS: atom_id res chain seq x y z
N MET A 1 -14.51 9.83 29.74
CA MET A 1 -15.50 10.89 29.47
C MET A 1 -16.80 10.22 29.04
N ILE A 2 -17.91 10.55 29.69
CA ILE A 2 -19.24 10.02 29.38
C ILE A 2 -19.80 10.85 28.21
N SER A 3 -19.88 10.27 27.01
CA SER A 3 -20.55 10.91 25.88
C SER A 3 -22.06 10.80 26.04
N ARG A 4 -22.80 11.89 25.78
CA ARG A 4 -24.27 11.85 25.81
C ARG A 4 -24.78 11.31 24.46
N PRO A 5 -25.84 10.47 24.42
CA PRO A 5 -26.26 9.76 23.21
C PRO A 5 -26.64 10.62 21.99
N GLN A 6 -26.88 11.91 22.16
CA GLN A 6 -27.25 12.85 21.08
C GLN A 6 -26.35 14.09 20.99
N GLU A 7 -25.21 14.11 21.68
CA GLU A 7 -24.28 15.24 21.61
C GLU A 7 -23.45 15.14 20.32
N GLN A 8 -23.87 15.86 19.29
CA GLN A 8 -23.05 16.06 18.08
C GLN A 8 -22.03 17.15 18.36
N VAL A 9 -20.78 16.75 18.53
CA VAL A 9 -19.68 17.71 18.65
C VAL A 9 -19.21 18.15 17.26
N PRO A 10 -18.86 19.42 17.05
CA PRO A 10 -18.45 19.94 15.72
C PRO A 10 -17.28 19.21 15.07
N TRP A 11 -16.47 18.51 15.88
CA TRP A 11 -15.32 17.71 15.45
C TRP A 11 -15.63 16.22 15.25
N GLN A 12 -16.87 15.76 15.46
CA GLN A 12 -17.28 14.42 15.07
C GLN A 12 -17.51 14.39 13.58
N ASN A 13 -16.72 13.61 12.85
CA ASN A 13 -17.01 13.32 11.46
C ASN A 13 -18.41 12.70 11.37
N PRO A 14 -19.30 13.22 10.51
CA PRO A 14 -20.58 12.57 10.28
C PRO A 14 -20.29 11.13 9.83
N LEU A 15 -20.93 10.16 10.49
CA LEU A 15 -20.90 8.76 10.10
C LEU A 15 -21.44 8.66 8.67
N ARG A 16 -20.56 8.78 7.69
CA ARG A 16 -20.89 8.41 6.32
C ARG A 16 -21.04 6.90 6.35
N ASN A 17 -22.19 6.40 5.89
CA ASN A 17 -22.29 5.06 5.32
C ASN A 17 -21.37 5.04 4.10
N ALA A 18 -20.06 4.99 4.30
CA ALA A 18 -19.11 4.82 3.24
C ALA A 18 -19.26 3.38 2.77
N GLU A 19 -19.64 3.20 1.51
CA GLU A 19 -19.55 1.90 0.87
C GLU A 19 -18.12 1.38 1.04
N VAL A 20 -17.99 0.17 1.57
CA VAL A 20 -16.68 -0.47 1.77
C VAL A 20 -16.13 -0.77 0.38
N GLN A 21 -15.27 0.12 -0.10
CA GLN A 21 -14.56 -0.08 -1.36
C GLN A 21 -13.57 -1.24 -1.22
N ALA A 22 -13.57 -2.15 -2.20
CA ALA A 22 -12.60 -3.23 -2.27
C ALA A 22 -11.18 -2.67 -2.56
N HIS A 23 -10.16 -3.27 -1.92
CA HIS A 23 -8.74 -2.90 -1.98
C HIS A 23 -8.05 -2.98 -3.35
N ASP A 24 -8.79 -3.31 -4.41
CA ASP A 24 -8.28 -3.37 -5.79
C ASP A 24 -8.98 -2.37 -6.73
N GLN A 25 -9.98 -1.66 -6.23
CA GLN A 25 -10.64 -0.61 -7.00
C GLN A 25 -9.83 0.70 -6.84
N PRO A 26 -9.59 1.47 -7.92
CA PRO A 26 -9.05 2.81 -7.79
C PRO A 26 -9.99 3.65 -6.92
N ALA A 27 -9.44 4.46 -6.00
CA ALA A 27 -10.24 5.39 -5.22
C ALA A 27 -11.11 6.23 -6.18
N PRO A 28 -12.40 6.45 -5.89
CA PRO A 28 -13.17 7.42 -6.64
C PRO A 28 -12.40 8.74 -6.62
N GLU A 29 -12.31 9.40 -7.79
CA GLU A 29 -11.69 10.71 -7.88
C GLU A 29 -12.34 11.60 -6.81
N ASP A 30 -11.54 12.08 -5.87
CA ASP A 30 -12.01 12.97 -4.84
C ASP A 30 -12.60 14.19 -5.57
N ASP A 31 -13.93 14.30 -5.58
CA ASP A 31 -14.62 15.60 -5.75
C ASP A 31 -14.26 16.44 -4.51
N ASP A 32 -13.00 16.88 -4.45
CA ASP A 32 -12.38 17.73 -3.43
C ASP A 32 -13.06 19.12 -3.37
N ALA A 33 -14.08 19.36 -4.20
CA ALA A 33 -14.73 20.64 -4.36
C ALA A 33 -15.70 21.04 -3.23
N ILE A 34 -16.09 20.16 -2.30
CA ILE A 34 -17.12 20.56 -1.29
C ILE A 34 -16.88 20.02 0.13
N ILE A 35 -15.65 19.99 0.64
CA ILE A 35 -15.45 20.12 2.10
C ILE A 35 -14.18 20.94 2.35
N GLN A 36 -14.33 22.23 2.57
CA GLN A 36 -13.32 23.00 3.31
C GLN A 36 -13.15 22.33 4.68
N LYS A 37 -12.09 21.51 4.83
CA LYS A 37 -11.76 20.88 6.11
C LYS A 37 -11.49 22.01 7.13
N ALA A 38 -12.42 22.20 8.06
CA ALA A 38 -12.34 23.25 9.09
C ALA A 38 -11.17 23.07 10.08
N HIS A 39 -10.44 21.95 10.01
CA HIS A 39 -9.34 21.64 10.91
C HIS A 39 -8.17 20.98 10.17
N TYR A 40 -6.96 21.51 10.38
CA TYR A 40 -5.68 21.04 9.82
C TYR A 40 -5.11 19.77 10.51
N PHE A 41 -5.83 19.19 11.48
CA PHE A 41 -5.36 18.06 12.32
C PHE A 41 -6.25 16.82 12.21
N GLY A 42 -6.79 16.53 11.03
CA GLY A 42 -7.30 15.21 10.71
C GLY A 42 -6.21 14.41 9.98
N PRO A 43 -6.00 13.11 10.26
CA PRO A 43 -5.06 12.33 9.47
C PRO A 43 -5.50 12.40 8.00
N SER A 44 -4.58 12.78 7.12
CA SER A 44 -4.77 12.53 5.69
C SER A 44 -5.07 11.05 5.54
N LYS A 45 -6.17 10.70 4.86
CA LYS A 45 -6.46 9.29 4.60
C LYS A 45 -5.26 8.74 3.82
N TYR A 46 -4.70 7.64 4.31
CA TYR A 46 -3.72 6.87 3.56
C TYR A 46 -4.42 5.60 3.12
N TYR A 47 -4.14 5.20 1.88
CA TYR A 47 -4.69 4.01 1.27
C TYR A 47 -4.24 2.74 2.01
N CYS A 48 -2.94 2.63 2.24
CA CYS A 48 -2.33 1.44 2.83
C CYS A 48 -1.11 1.81 3.67
N THR A 49 -0.86 1.02 4.72
CA THR A 49 0.43 0.97 5.41
C THR A 49 1.14 -0.28 4.97
N GLU A 50 2.20 -0.14 4.18
CA GLU A 50 3.00 -1.25 3.71
C GLU A 50 4.11 -1.54 4.72
N THR A 51 4.26 -2.80 5.13
CA THR A 51 5.28 -3.22 6.10
C THR A 51 6.22 -4.26 5.51
N ALA A 52 7.52 -4.00 5.60
CA ALA A 52 8.56 -4.98 5.29
C ALA A 52 8.97 -5.69 6.59
N CYS A 53 8.89 -7.01 6.60
CA CYS A 53 9.20 -7.83 7.76
C CYS A 53 10.20 -8.94 7.40
N TYR A 54 11.03 -9.31 8.36
CA TYR A 54 11.78 -10.56 8.28
C TYR A 54 10.82 -11.77 8.30
N PRO A 55 11.23 -12.95 7.84
CA PRO A 55 10.41 -14.17 7.89
C PRO A 55 9.93 -14.55 9.31
N CYS A 56 10.63 -14.09 10.35
CA CYS A 56 10.23 -14.27 11.75
C CYS A 56 9.16 -13.27 12.24
N GLY A 57 8.67 -12.39 11.37
CA GLY A 57 7.67 -11.36 11.70
C GLY A 57 8.23 -10.07 12.30
N VAL A 58 9.55 -9.97 12.51
CA VAL A 58 10.17 -8.73 12.99
C VAL A 58 10.08 -7.67 11.88
N VAL A 59 9.46 -6.54 12.20
CA VAL A 59 9.33 -5.40 11.29
C VAL A 59 10.70 -4.80 11.03
N LEU A 60 11.08 -4.73 9.75
CA LEU A 60 12.28 -4.05 9.29
C LEU A 60 12.00 -2.56 9.04
N ALA A 61 10.90 -2.28 8.34
CA ALA A 61 10.49 -0.93 7.99
C ALA A 61 9.02 -0.90 7.57
N TRP A 62 8.48 0.31 7.42
CA TRP A 62 7.13 0.53 6.93
C TRP A 62 7.05 1.84 6.13
N ALA A 63 6.04 1.96 5.29
CA ALA A 63 5.73 3.18 4.54
C ALA A 63 4.23 3.39 4.47
N LEU A 64 3.81 4.66 4.41
CA LEU A 64 2.43 5.03 4.12
C LEU A 64 2.30 5.25 2.62
N PHE A 65 1.33 4.58 2.00
CA PHE A 65 0.90 4.85 0.63
C PHE A 65 -0.40 5.65 0.69
N ASP A 66 -0.32 6.89 0.24
CA ASP A 66 -1.39 7.88 0.30
C ASP A 66 -2.56 7.53 -0.65
N HIS A 67 -2.25 7.27 -1.93
CA HIS A 67 -3.25 7.11 -2.98
C HIS A 67 -3.42 5.67 -3.46
N SER A 68 -2.34 4.88 -3.49
CA SER A 68 -2.38 3.50 -3.97
C SER A 68 -1.17 2.69 -3.54
N GLU A 69 -1.40 1.41 -3.31
CA GLU A 69 -0.37 0.37 -3.26
C GLU A 69 0.04 -0.04 -4.68
N SER A 70 0.54 0.94 -5.46
CA SER A 70 0.95 0.68 -6.83
C SER A 70 2.27 -0.11 -6.88
N PRO A 71 2.47 -0.97 -7.89
CA PRO A 71 3.75 -1.67 -8.11
C PRO A 71 4.97 -0.74 -8.12
N THR A 72 4.81 0.49 -8.62
CA THR A 72 5.90 1.48 -8.66
C THR A 72 6.22 2.03 -7.26
N ASN A 73 5.21 2.29 -6.43
CA ASN A 73 5.40 2.73 -5.04
C ASN A 73 6.09 1.64 -4.22
N ILE A 74 5.68 0.38 -4.40
CA ILE A 74 6.34 -0.78 -3.79
C ILE A 74 7.82 -0.84 -4.20
N LEU A 75 8.13 -0.76 -5.51
CA LEU A 75 9.53 -0.82 -5.97
C LEU A 75 10.38 0.33 -5.41
N ARG A 76 9.80 1.54 -5.28
CA ARG A 76 10.47 2.69 -4.66
C ARG A 76 10.72 2.43 -3.18
N PHE A 77 9.74 1.89 -2.47
CA PHE A 77 9.88 1.52 -1.06
C PHE A 77 10.98 0.47 -0.89
N LEU A 78 10.97 -0.62 -1.65
CA LEU A 78 12.00 -1.66 -1.61
C LEU A 78 13.39 -1.11 -1.95
N ALA A 79 13.52 -0.24 -2.96
CA ALA A 79 14.79 0.38 -3.31
C ALA A 79 15.33 1.29 -2.20
N SER A 80 14.44 1.91 -1.41
CA SER A 80 14.82 2.72 -0.25
C SER A 80 15.34 1.87 0.92
N LEU A 81 14.82 0.64 1.08
CA LEU A 81 15.28 -0.29 2.11
C LEU A 81 16.59 -0.99 1.74
N PHE A 82 16.77 -1.28 0.45
CA PHE A 82 17.89 -2.07 -0.05
C PHE A 82 18.68 -1.31 -1.13
N PRO A 83 19.34 -0.20 -0.77
CA PRO A 83 20.01 0.68 -1.73
C PRO A 83 21.19 -0.01 -2.42
N THR A 84 21.95 -0.85 -1.70
CA THR A 84 23.14 -1.52 -2.23
C THR A 84 22.84 -2.96 -2.67
N PRO A 85 23.55 -3.51 -3.67
CA PRO A 85 23.37 -4.89 -4.11
C PRO A 85 23.48 -5.92 -2.98
N GLU A 86 24.36 -5.71 -2.01
CA GLU A 86 24.62 -6.61 -0.89
C GLU A 86 23.50 -6.61 0.15
N SER A 87 22.77 -5.48 0.25
CA SER A 87 21.61 -5.38 1.14
C SER A 87 20.36 -6.05 0.59
N ARG A 88 20.30 -6.29 -0.72
CA ARG A 88 19.09 -6.80 -1.39
C ARG A 88 18.84 -8.25 -1.03
N PRO A 89 17.61 -8.59 -0.61
CA PRO A 89 17.28 -9.96 -0.29
C PRO A 89 17.24 -10.83 -1.55
N THR A 90 17.58 -12.10 -1.40
CA THR A 90 17.44 -13.10 -2.46
C THR A 90 15.96 -13.36 -2.80
N TYR A 91 15.07 -13.21 -1.82
CA TYR A 91 13.64 -13.45 -1.96
C TYR A 91 12.82 -12.33 -1.33
N ILE A 92 11.76 -11.92 -2.00
CA ILE A 92 10.75 -10.99 -1.50
C ILE A 92 9.39 -11.65 -1.73
N CYS A 93 8.62 -11.83 -0.66
CA CYS A 93 7.24 -12.29 -0.73
C CYS A 93 6.31 -11.08 -0.62
N ILE A 94 5.39 -10.93 -1.57
CA ILE A 94 4.44 -9.82 -1.58
C ILE A 94 3.16 -10.21 -2.34
N ASP A 95 2.03 -9.70 -1.88
CA ASP A 95 0.69 -9.97 -2.40
C ASP A 95 0.60 -9.75 -3.93
N LYS A 96 1.14 -8.64 -4.44
CA LYS A 96 1.12 -8.27 -5.87
C LYS A 96 2.41 -8.62 -6.62
N GLY A 97 3.09 -9.70 -6.22
CA GLY A 97 4.42 -10.08 -6.70
C GLY A 97 4.56 -10.15 -8.23
N CYS A 98 3.58 -10.70 -8.94
CA CYS A 98 3.55 -10.75 -10.40
C CYS A 98 3.56 -9.36 -11.04
N GLN A 99 2.71 -8.45 -10.54
CA GLN A 99 2.58 -7.09 -11.05
C GLN A 99 3.85 -6.27 -10.75
N VAL A 100 4.37 -6.39 -9.53
CA VAL A 100 5.64 -5.76 -9.11
C VAL A 100 6.80 -6.22 -10.00
N PHE A 101 6.92 -7.52 -10.23
CA PHE A 101 7.94 -8.06 -11.12
C PHE A 101 7.78 -7.57 -12.57
N ARG A 102 6.56 -7.62 -13.11
CA ARG A 102 6.25 -7.09 -14.45
C ARG A 102 6.67 -5.63 -14.57
N THR A 103 6.30 -4.79 -13.60
CA THR A 103 6.69 -3.38 -13.57
C THR A 103 8.21 -3.21 -13.52
N ALA A 104 8.92 -4.01 -12.72
CA ALA A 104 10.38 -3.97 -12.63
C ALA A 104 11.06 -4.33 -13.96
N VAL A 105 10.51 -5.29 -14.72
CA VAL A 105 11.00 -5.64 -16.06
C VAL A 105 10.74 -4.49 -17.03
N VAL A 106 9.50 -3.99 -17.08
CA VAL A 106 9.09 -2.92 -18.03
C VAL A 106 9.88 -1.63 -17.81
N ASN A 107 10.11 -1.23 -16.56
CA ASN A 107 10.88 -0.02 -16.24
C ASN A 107 12.41 -0.25 -16.24
N GLY A 108 12.88 -1.47 -16.51
CA GLY A 108 14.29 -1.84 -16.57
C GLY A 108 15.01 -1.92 -15.22
N SER A 109 14.31 -1.73 -14.10
CA SER A 109 14.89 -1.85 -12.76
C SER A 109 15.22 -3.30 -12.39
N PHE A 110 14.62 -4.30 -13.05
CA PHE A 110 14.96 -5.69 -12.83
C PHE A 110 16.44 -5.97 -13.15
N GLU A 111 16.88 -5.70 -14.37
CA GLU A 111 18.28 -5.94 -14.76
C GLU A 111 19.29 -5.08 -13.99
N LYS A 112 18.91 -3.85 -13.62
CA LYS A 112 19.80 -2.90 -12.94
C LYS A 112 19.88 -3.10 -11.43
N THR A 113 18.77 -3.48 -10.80
CA THR A 113 18.60 -3.44 -9.34
C THR A 113 18.25 -4.82 -8.79
N TRP A 114 17.28 -5.51 -9.40
CA TRP A 114 16.64 -6.69 -8.80
C TRP A 114 17.02 -8.03 -9.44
N LYS A 115 18.08 -8.07 -10.25
CA LYS A 115 18.48 -9.25 -11.05
C LYS A 115 18.65 -10.53 -10.23
N ASN A 116 19.18 -10.37 -9.02
CA ASN A 116 19.45 -11.48 -8.10
C ASN A 116 18.33 -11.69 -7.07
N THR A 117 17.29 -10.87 -7.10
CA THR A 117 16.12 -10.99 -6.23
C THR A 117 15.02 -11.79 -6.94
N ARG A 118 14.28 -12.59 -6.19
CA ARG A 118 13.12 -13.36 -6.67
C ARG A 118 11.88 -12.82 -5.98
N PHE A 119 10.92 -12.36 -6.79
CA PHE A 119 9.61 -11.93 -6.31
C PHE A 119 8.68 -13.14 -6.25
N ILE A 120 8.11 -13.39 -5.08
CA ILE A 120 7.17 -14.48 -4.79
C ILE A 120 5.82 -13.83 -4.50
N VAL A 121 4.76 -14.35 -5.12
CA VAL A 121 3.38 -13.97 -4.79
C VAL A 121 3.00 -14.63 -3.48
N ASP A 122 2.46 -13.85 -2.53
CA ASP A 122 1.99 -14.41 -1.27
C ASP A 122 0.94 -15.51 -1.48
N THR A 123 1.01 -16.54 -0.62
CA THR A 123 0.17 -17.74 -0.73
C THR A 123 -1.33 -17.47 -0.59
N TYR A 124 -1.74 -16.47 0.19
CA TYR A 124 -3.15 -16.10 0.31
C TYR A 124 -3.67 -15.55 -1.03
N HIS A 125 -2.91 -14.64 -1.63
CA HIS A 125 -3.25 -14.03 -2.92
C HIS A 125 -3.12 -15.01 -4.08
N TYR A 126 -2.19 -15.97 -4.02
CA TYR A 126 -2.01 -16.99 -5.04
C TYR A 126 -3.26 -17.86 -5.25
N SER A 127 -4.01 -18.14 -4.18
CA SER A 127 -5.23 -18.97 -4.26
C SER A 127 -6.34 -18.36 -5.11
N ASN A 128 -6.39 -17.02 -5.20
CA ASN A 128 -7.36 -16.27 -5.99
C ASN A 128 -6.80 -15.78 -7.34
N HIS A 129 -5.49 -15.94 -7.57
CA HIS A 129 -4.80 -15.41 -8.74
C HIS A 129 -5.11 -16.25 -9.99
N LYS A 130 -5.74 -15.63 -10.99
CA LYS A 130 -5.96 -16.23 -12.31
C LYS A 130 -4.79 -15.88 -13.23
N ARG A 131 -4.49 -16.77 -14.18
CA ARG A 131 -3.46 -16.50 -15.22
C ARG A 131 -3.75 -15.24 -16.05
N THR A 132 -5.00 -14.80 -16.05
CA THR A 132 -5.49 -13.61 -16.76
C THR A 132 -5.43 -12.33 -15.94
N ASP A 133 -5.08 -12.41 -14.66
CA ASP A 133 -4.95 -11.20 -13.84
C ASP A 133 -3.78 -10.37 -14.40
N ASN A 134 -4.09 -9.12 -14.74
CA ASN A 134 -3.19 -8.20 -15.44
C ASN A 134 -2.19 -7.55 -14.49
#